data_AF-A0A8S8ZDE8-F1
#
_entry.id   AF-A0A8S8ZDE8-F1
#
_cell.length_a   1.000
_cell.length_b   1.000
_cell.length_c   1.000
_cell.angle_alpha   90.00
_cell.angle_beta   90.00
_cell.angle_gamma   90.00
#
_symmetry.space_group_name_H-M   'P 1'
#
loop_
_entity.id
_entity.type
_entity.pdbx_description
1 polymer ?
#
loop_
_entity_poly.entity_id
_entity_poly.type
_entity_poly.pdbx_seq_one_letter_code
_entity_poly.pdbx_strand_id
1 'polypeptide(L)'
;MKRGITIRVGYSDAAFYKCPDCEPPTNYSTSPKCPNCKQEGELSRVVSFVDSPGHESLMANMLSGSALMDGAILLVAANEKVPQMQSKEHLLALQTLGIKQIVVVQNKGRLNHIQRSNE
;
A
#
# COMPACT_ATOMS: atom_id res chain seq x y z
N MET A 1 -14.54 -24.99 -5.15
CA MET A 1 -13.93 -24.33 -3.98
C MET A 1 -13.11 -23.14 -4.46
N LYS A 2 -13.68 -21.91 -4.46
CA LYS A 2 -12.98 -20.70 -4.92
C LYS A 2 -12.02 -20.25 -3.83
N ARG A 3 -10.71 -20.38 -4.05
CA ARG A 3 -9.69 -19.82 -3.15
C ARG A 3 -9.70 -18.30 -3.36
N GLY A 4 -9.95 -17.53 -2.31
CA GLY A 4 -9.89 -16.05 -2.32
C GLY A 4 -8.46 -15.54 -2.38
N ILE A 5 -7.71 -15.98 -3.39
CA ILE A 5 -6.33 -15.57 -3.64
C ILE A 5 -6.31 -14.79 -4.96
N THR A 6 -5.58 -13.66 -4.99
CA THR A 6 -5.35 -12.88 -6.20
C THR A 6 -4.50 -13.74 -7.17
N ILE A 7 -5.02 -14.07 -8.35
CA ILE A 7 -4.34 -14.91 -9.35
C ILE A 7 -3.84 -14.09 -10.56
N ARG A 8 -4.45 -12.93 -10.81
CA ARG A 8 -4.10 -12.02 -11.92
C ARG A 8 -3.63 -10.69 -11.36
N VAL A 9 -2.75 -10.02 -12.10
CA VAL A 9 -2.34 -8.65 -11.79
C VAL A 9 -3.59 -7.77 -11.77
N GLY A 10 -3.89 -7.21 -10.61
CA GLY A 10 -4.98 -6.24 -10.44
C GLY A 10 -4.48 -4.85 -10.77
N TYR A 11 -5.25 -4.09 -11.53
CA TYR A 11 -4.95 -2.70 -11.85
C TYR A 11 -6.08 -1.81 -11.33
N SER A 12 -5.73 -0.76 -10.60
CA SER A 12 -6.71 0.21 -10.08
C SER A 12 -6.12 1.61 -10.10
N ASP A 13 -6.81 2.55 -10.72
CA ASP A 13 -6.45 3.96 -10.68
C ASP A 13 -7.11 4.66 -9.49
N ALA A 14 -6.39 5.60 -8.87
CA ALA A 14 -6.91 6.49 -7.86
C ALA A 14 -6.43 7.92 -8.12
N ALA A 15 -7.37 8.85 -8.19
CA ALA A 15 -7.07 10.28 -8.19
C ALA A 15 -7.02 10.80 -6.74
N PHE A 16 -5.95 11.50 -6.40
CA PHE A 16 -5.78 12.17 -5.11
C PHE A 16 -5.93 13.68 -5.28
N TYR A 17 -6.83 14.24 -4.48
CA TYR A 17 -7.10 15.67 -4.39
C TYR A 17 -6.52 16.22 -3.09
N LYS A 18 -6.05 17.46 -3.12
CA LYS A 18 -5.51 18.18 -1.97
C LYS A 18 -6.34 19.44 -1.74
N CYS A 19 -6.84 19.60 -0.52
CA CYS A 19 -7.50 20.82 -0.09
C CYS A 19 -6.45 21.84 0.43
N PRO A 20 -6.49 23.12 -0.01
CA PRO A 20 -5.58 24.15 0.46
C PRO A 20 -5.90 24.63 1.89
N ASP A 21 -7.16 24.55 2.31
CA ASP A 21 -7.61 25.15 3.58
C ASP A 21 -7.48 24.23 4.81
N CYS A 22 -7.41 22.90 4.58
CA CYS A 22 -7.29 21.93 5.67
C CYS A 22 -5.83 21.59 5.95
N GLU A 23 -5.52 21.28 7.20
CA GLU A 23 -4.18 20.86 7.60
C GLU A 23 -3.89 19.39 7.21
N PRO A 24 -2.67 19.08 6.74
CA PRO A 24 -2.22 17.71 6.56
C PRO A 24 -2.23 16.91 7.87
N PRO A 25 -2.59 15.61 7.85
CA PRO A 25 -2.84 14.75 6.69
C PRO A 25 -4.31 14.72 6.23
N THR A 26 -5.21 15.43 6.90
CA THR A 26 -6.67 15.34 6.65
C THR A 26 -7.14 16.05 5.39
N ASN A 27 -6.25 16.80 4.74
CA ASN A 27 -6.53 17.55 3.52
C ASN A 27 -6.41 16.74 2.22
N TYR A 28 -6.03 15.46 2.29
CA TYR A 28 -6.01 14.57 1.13
C TYR A 28 -7.29 13.74 1.02
N SER A 29 -7.88 13.68 -0.18
CA SER A 29 -9.08 12.88 -0.46
C SER A 29 -9.01 12.21 -1.83
N THR A 30 -9.78 11.14 -2.02
CA THR A 30 -9.99 10.51 -3.34
C THR A 30 -11.13 11.15 -4.14
N SER A 31 -11.92 12.00 -3.48
CA SER A 31 -13.03 12.74 -4.06
C SER A 31 -12.66 14.19 -4.34
N PRO A 32 -13.24 14.83 -5.38
CA PRO A 32 -13.00 16.25 -5.69
C PRO A 32 -13.47 17.21 -4.60
N LYS A 33 -14.43 16.81 -3.76
CA LYS A 33 -14.92 17.61 -2.63
C LYS A 33 -14.23 17.16 -1.35
N CYS A 34 -13.67 18.12 -0.61
CA CYS A 34 -13.03 17.85 0.66
C CYS A 34 -14.08 17.34 1.68
N PRO A 35 -13.85 16.20 2.34
CA PRO A 35 -14.79 15.66 3.33
C PRO A 35 -14.90 16.54 4.60
N ASN A 36 -13.90 17.38 4.89
CA ASN A 36 -13.86 18.19 6.11
C ASN A 36 -14.49 19.58 5.91
N CYS A 37 -13.99 20.36 4.94
CA CYS A 37 -14.46 21.73 4.71
C CYS A 37 -15.51 21.87 3.59
N LYS A 38 -15.82 20.78 2.86
CA LYS A 38 -16.74 20.75 1.69
C LYS A 38 -16.34 21.62 0.50
N GLN A 39 -15.17 22.28 0.55
CA GLN A 39 -14.63 23.04 -0.58
C GLN A 39 -14.11 22.10 -1.67
N GLU A 40 -13.92 22.64 -2.88
CA GLU A 40 -13.30 21.91 -3.98
C GLU A 40 -11.81 21.72 -3.71
N GLY A 41 -11.37 20.47 -3.78
CA GLY A 41 -9.98 20.09 -3.70
C GLY A 41 -9.32 20.19 -5.08
N GLU A 42 -8.05 20.58 -5.09
CA GLU A 42 -7.24 20.61 -6.30
C GLU A 42 -6.74 19.19 -6.62
N LEU A 43 -6.79 18.78 -7.90
CA LEU A 43 -6.22 17.50 -8.31
C LEU A 43 -4.70 17.54 -8.12
N SER A 44 -4.19 16.74 -7.19
CA SER A 44 -2.76 16.67 -6.91
C SER A 44 -2.06 15.70 -7.86
N ARG A 45 -2.49 14.42 -7.84
CA ARG A 45 -1.89 13.34 -8.65
C ARG A 45 -2.91 12.23 -8.90
N VAL A 46 -2.73 11.52 -10.02
CA VAL A 46 -3.39 10.24 -10.28
C VAL A 46 -2.34 9.15 -10.16
N VAL A 47 -2.63 8.12 -9.38
CA VAL A 47 -1.73 6.99 -9.14
C VAL A 47 -2.44 5.70 -9.52
N SER A 48 -1.70 4.82 -10.16
CA SER A 48 -2.18 3.50 -10.55
C SER A 48 -1.54 2.45 -9.65
N PHE A 49 -2.39 1.66 -9.00
CA PHE A 49 -1.97 0.56 -8.14
C PHE A 49 -1.94 -0.73 -8.92
N VAL A 50 -0.82 -1.44 -8.81
CA VAL A 50 -0.62 -2.76 -9.38
C VAL A 50 -0.54 -3.77 -8.22
N ASP A 51 -1.56 -4.59 -8.08
CA ASP A 51 -1.57 -5.67 -7.07
C ASP A 51 -1.06 -6.97 -7.71
N SER A 52 0.14 -7.40 -7.32
CA SER A 52 0.71 -8.68 -7.72
C SER A 52 0.75 -9.63 -6.52
N PRO A 53 0.25 -10.86 -6.66
CA PRO A 53 0.21 -11.82 -5.56
C PRO A 53 1.63 -12.23 -5.09
N GLY A 54 1.82 -12.28 -3.77
CA GLY A 54 3.12 -12.49 -3.12
C GLY A 54 3.49 -13.96 -2.79
N HIS A 55 2.80 -14.94 -3.36
CA HIS A 55 3.21 -16.34 -3.18
C HIS A 55 4.46 -16.60 -4.04
N GLU A 56 5.43 -17.39 -3.56
CA GLU A 56 6.71 -17.68 -4.24
C GLU A 56 6.57 -17.99 -5.75
N SER A 57 5.44 -18.61 -6.11
CA SER A 57 5.05 -18.98 -7.48
C SER A 57 4.80 -17.79 -8.42
N LEU A 58 4.75 -16.56 -7.91
CA LEU A 58 4.28 -15.35 -8.60
C LEU A 58 5.33 -14.22 -8.60
N MET A 59 6.56 -14.52 -8.15
CA MET A 59 7.71 -13.62 -8.27
C MET A 59 7.98 -13.17 -9.71
N ALA A 60 7.70 -14.03 -10.70
CA ALA A 60 7.81 -13.67 -12.12
C ALA A 60 6.82 -12.54 -12.52
N ASN A 61 5.65 -12.48 -11.89
CA ASN A 61 4.67 -11.41 -12.12
C ASN A 61 5.09 -10.12 -11.41
N MET A 62 5.66 -10.22 -10.20
CA MET A 62 6.28 -9.07 -9.53
C MET A 62 7.42 -8.50 -10.37
N LEU A 63 8.29 -9.35 -10.92
CA LEU A 63 9.41 -8.94 -11.77
C LEU A 63 8.93 -8.26 -13.05
N SER A 64 7.92 -8.83 -13.71
CA SER A 64 7.33 -8.25 -14.93
C SER A 64 6.62 -6.93 -14.66
N GLY A 65 5.95 -6.80 -13.50
CA GLY A 65 5.29 -5.57 -13.06
C GLY A 65 6.27 -4.50 -12.59
N SER A 66 7.45 -4.87 -12.09
CA SER A 66 8.43 -3.94 -11.52
C SER A 66 9.00 -2.94 -12.52
N ALA A 67 9.06 -3.29 -13.81
CA ALA A 67 9.48 -2.37 -14.87
C ALA A 67 8.54 -1.17 -15.03
N LEU A 68 7.29 -1.30 -14.56
CA LEU A 68 6.27 -0.24 -14.59
C LEU A 68 6.07 0.41 -13.21
N MET A 69 6.82 -0.01 -12.17
CA MET A 69 6.64 0.48 -10.81
C MET A 69 7.64 1.60 -10.49
N ASP A 70 7.13 2.82 -10.34
CA ASP A 70 7.92 3.96 -9.85
C ASP A 70 8.19 3.90 -8.33
N GLY A 71 7.38 3.12 -7.61
CA GLY A 71 7.42 2.97 -6.16
C GLY A 71 6.67 1.73 -5.69
N ALA A 72 6.88 1.34 -4.45
CA ALA A 72 6.27 0.15 -3.86
C ALA A 72 5.66 0.42 -2.49
N ILE A 73 4.54 -0.24 -2.21
CA ILE A 73 3.91 -0.22 -0.88
C ILE A 73 4.11 -1.60 -0.26
N LEU A 74 4.83 -1.66 0.86
CA LEU A 74 5.08 -2.89 1.61
C LEU A 74 4.11 -2.97 2.78
N LEU A 75 3.10 -3.83 2.67
CA LEU A 75 2.15 -4.08 3.77
C LEU A 75 2.76 -5.07 4.77
N VAL A 76 2.87 -4.64 6.03
CA VAL A 76 3.36 -5.47 7.15
C VAL A 76 2.24 -5.63 8.17
N ALA A 77 1.90 -6.86 8.50
CA ALA A 77 0.86 -7.15 9.49
C ALA A 77 1.36 -6.89 10.92
N ALA A 78 0.65 -6.07 11.69
CA ALA A 78 1.00 -5.70 13.06
C ALA A 78 0.84 -6.83 14.09
N ASN A 79 0.05 -7.85 13.75
CA ASN A 79 -0.30 -8.97 14.61
C ASN A 79 0.67 -10.16 14.49
N GLU A 80 1.71 -10.03 13.67
CA GLU A 80 2.68 -11.09 13.39
C GLU A 80 4.08 -10.67 13.82
N LYS A 81 4.98 -11.64 14.02
CA LYS A 81 6.37 -11.35 14.37
C LYS A 81 7.08 -10.71 13.19
N VAL A 82 7.43 -9.43 13.30
CA VAL A 82 8.15 -8.70 12.26
C VAL A 82 9.66 -8.76 12.56
N PRO A 83 10.54 -8.96 11.56
CA PRO A 83 10.27 -9.18 10.14
C PRO A 83 10.04 -10.67 9.77
N GLN A 84 9.00 -10.93 8.97
CA GLN A 84 8.73 -12.23 8.35
C GLN A 84 9.73 -12.52 7.21
N MET A 85 9.97 -13.80 6.91
CA MET A 85 10.87 -14.23 5.82
C MET A 85 10.43 -13.64 4.47
N GLN A 86 9.14 -13.73 4.14
CA GLN A 86 8.58 -13.15 2.91
C GLN A 86 8.75 -11.63 2.82
N SER A 87 8.59 -10.90 3.94
CA SER A 87 8.79 -9.44 3.95
C SER A 87 10.24 -9.06 3.66
N LYS A 88 11.21 -9.86 4.12
CA LYS A 88 12.64 -9.66 3.81
C LYS A 88 12.94 -9.92 2.34
N GLU A 89 12.39 -11.00 1.80
CA GLU A 89 12.56 -11.36 0.38
C GLU A 89 11.97 -10.29 -0.54
N HIS A 90 10.76 -9.81 -0.26
CA HIS A 90 10.14 -8.72 -1.03
C HIS A 90 10.95 -7.42 -0.96
N LEU A 91 11.46 -7.05 0.23
CA LEU A 91 12.28 -5.85 0.37
C LEU A 91 13.59 -5.98 -0.43
N LEU A 92 14.24 -7.14 -0.37
CA LEU A 92 15.46 -7.42 -1.13
C LEU A 92 15.21 -7.41 -2.64
N ALA A 93 14.08 -7.98 -3.09
CA ALA A 93 13.66 -7.94 -4.48
C ALA A 93 13.46 -6.49 -4.95
N LEU A 94 12.71 -5.67 -4.20
CA LEU A 94 12.49 -4.25 -4.53
C LEU A 94 13.81 -3.46 -4.62
N GLN A 95 14.75 -3.71 -3.70
CA GLN A 95 16.08 -3.10 -3.74
C GLN A 95 16.88 -3.52 -4.97
N THR A 96 16.84 -4.81 -5.33
CA THR A 96 17.53 -5.36 -6.50
C THR A 96 16.95 -4.80 -7.81
N LEU A 97 15.65 -4.51 -7.83
CA LEU A 97 14.94 -3.89 -8.95
C LEU A 97 15.17 -2.38 -9.03
N GLY A 98 15.88 -1.79 -8.07
CA GLY A 98 16.20 -0.36 -8.06
C GLY A 98 15.06 0.55 -7.63
N ILE A 99 13.96 0.00 -7.09
CA ILE A 99 12.82 0.79 -6.60
C ILE A 99 13.21 1.43 -5.26
N LYS A 100 13.42 2.75 -5.27
CA LYS A 100 13.86 3.51 -4.08
C LYS A 100 12.70 4.09 -3.27
N GLN A 101 11.57 4.35 -3.91
CA GLN A 101 10.39 4.92 -3.25
C GLN A 101 9.57 3.79 -2.63
N ILE A 102 9.87 3.44 -1.38
CA ILE A 102 9.18 2.36 -0.66
C ILE A 102 8.43 2.95 0.54
N VAL A 103 7.12 2.72 0.59
CA VAL A 103 6.26 3.08 1.72
C VAL A 103 5.89 1.82 2.48
N VAL A 104 6.28 1.73 3.75
CA VAL A 104 5.90 0.60 4.62
C VAL A 104 4.61 0.94 5.34
N VAL A 105 3.57 0.12 5.13
CA VAL A 105 2.24 0.30 5.74
C VAL A 105 2.00 -0.79 6.76
N GLN A 106 1.82 -0.40 8.02
CA GLN A 106 1.46 -1.34 9.09
C GLN A 106 -0.05 -1.60 9.07
N ASN A 107 -0.46 -2.80 8.66
CA ASN A 107 -1.85 -3.22 8.61
C ASN A 107 -2.26 -3.96 9.91
N LYS A 108 -3.56 -4.04 10.21
CA LYS A 108 -4.13 -4.77 11.37
C LYS A 108 -3.71 -4.25 12.76
N GLY A 109 -3.34 -2.97 12.89
CA GLY A 109 -2.90 -2.38 14.17
C GLY A 109 -3.94 -2.32 15.30
N ARG A 110 -5.24 -2.50 15.01
CA ARG A 110 -6.31 -2.42 16.02
C ARG A 110 -6.32 -3.55 17.05
N LEU A 111 -5.59 -4.65 16.83
CA LEU A 111 -5.63 -5.82 17.72
C LEU A 111 -4.67 -5.73 18.92
N ASN A 112 -3.69 -4.82 18.91
CA ASN A 112 -2.58 -4.86 19.87
C ASN A 112 -2.79 -4.00 21.13
N HIS A 113 -3.88 -3.21 21.22
CA HIS A 113 -4.15 -2.38 22.40
C HIS A 113 -4.85 -3.12 23.55
N ILE A 114 -5.33 -4.35 23.33
CA ILE A 114 -6.09 -5.12 24.35
C ILE A 114 -5.25 -6.25 24.98
N GLN A 115 -4.16 -6.71 24.35
CA GLN A 115 -3.38 -7.86 24.85
C GLN A 115 -2.13 -7.50 25.66
N ARG A 116 -1.78 -6.22 25.84
CA ARG A 116 -0.61 -5.80 26.63
C ARG A 116 -0.92 -5.40 28.08
N SER A 117 -2.12 -5.70 28.58
CA SER A 117 -2.55 -5.37 29.95
C SER A 117 -2.39 -6.52 30.95
N ASN A 118 -1.78 -7.65 30.57
CA ASN A 118 -1.60 -8.83 31.43
C ASN A 118 -0.16 -9.39 31.33
N GLU A 119 0.83 -8.51 31.47
CA GLU A 119 2.15 -8.85 32.03
C GLU A 119 2.39 -7.94 33.24
#